data_AF-A0A7X7VR88-F1
#
_entry.id   AF-A0A7X7VR88-F1
#
_cell.length_a   1.000
_cell.length_b   1.000
_cell.length_c   1.000
_cell.angle_alpha   90.00
_cell.angle_beta   90.00
_cell.angle_gamma   90.00
#
_symmetry.space_group_name_H-M   'P 1'
#
loop_
_entity.id
_entity.type
_entity.pdbx_description
1 polymer ?
#
loop_
_entity_poly.entity_id
_entity_poly.type
_entity_poly.pdbx_seq_one_letter_code
_entity_poly.pdbx_strand_id
1 'polypeptide(L)'
;MASDNLIPQNARTKDEQREIASRGGRASGESRRRKRDMRETFSALLDMPLSPGKLSDAKTISGLTGKNVTVAQAIALQMTRQAMEGDVRAAQFVRDTSGQAPTTQVEVSAPASEAAAAFRDELSRAMGADSNAES
;
A
#
# COMPACT_ATOMS: atom_id res chain seq x y z
N MET A 1 9.52 13.50 -18.22
CA MET A 1 10.85 13.99 -18.64
C MET A 1 11.88 13.36 -17.73
N ALA A 2 12.72 12.47 -18.26
CA ALA A 2 13.89 12.00 -17.52
C ALA A 2 14.85 13.20 -17.43
N SER A 3 15.30 13.53 -16.23
CA SER A 3 16.22 14.65 -16.03
C SER A 3 17.55 14.33 -16.71
N ASP A 4 17.98 15.18 -17.65
CA ASP A 4 19.24 15.08 -18.41
C ASP A 4 20.52 15.08 -17.53
N ASN A 5 20.36 15.20 -16.22
CA ASN A 5 21.43 15.22 -15.21
C ASN A 5 21.66 13.87 -14.50
N LEU A 6 21.03 12.77 -14.94
CA LEU A 6 21.22 11.45 -14.32
C LEU A 6 22.06 10.52 -15.22
N ILE A 7 23.13 9.96 -14.65
CA ILE A 7 23.86 8.86 -15.29
C ILE A 7 22.95 7.61 -15.26
N PRO A 8 22.72 6.93 -16.40
CA PRO A 8 21.92 5.71 -16.41
C PRO A 8 22.70 4.54 -15.80
N GLN A 9 21.99 3.57 -15.18
CA GLN A 9 22.64 2.50 -14.41
C GLN A 9 23.56 1.61 -15.25
N ASN A 10 23.21 1.38 -16.52
CA ASN A 10 24.01 0.61 -17.47
C ASN A 10 25.33 1.30 -17.87
N ALA A 11 25.44 2.61 -17.69
CA ALA A 11 26.66 3.38 -17.93
C ALA A 11 27.58 3.44 -16.69
N ARG A 12 27.17 2.86 -15.55
CA ARG A 12 27.98 2.79 -14.32
C ARG A 12 28.75 1.48 -14.23
N THR A 13 29.87 1.50 -13.53
CA THR A 13 30.61 0.28 -13.19
C THR A 13 29.80 -0.64 -12.29
N LYS A 14 30.13 -1.94 -12.29
CA LYS A 14 29.44 -2.92 -11.44
C LYS A 14 29.55 -2.58 -9.95
N ASP A 15 30.66 -2.00 -9.52
CA ASP A 15 30.87 -1.65 -8.11
C ASP A 15 30.03 -0.44 -7.69
N GLU A 16 29.92 0.59 -8.54
CA GLU A 16 29.01 1.72 -8.31
C GLU A 16 27.54 1.25 -8.26
N GLN A 17 27.14 0.36 -9.17
CA GLN A 17 25.80 -0.22 -9.18
C GLN A 17 25.53 -0.98 -7.87
N ARG A 18 26.49 -1.77 -7.39
CA ARG A 18 26.39 -2.49 -6.10
C ARG A 18 26.26 -1.53 -4.93
N GLU A 19 27.03 -0.45 -4.90
CA GLU A 19 26.97 0.54 -3.83
C GLU A 19 25.61 1.26 -3.82
N ILE A 20 25.11 1.68 -4.98
CA ILE A 20 23.78 2.29 -5.12
C ILE A 20 22.70 1.31 -4.65
N ALA A 21 22.74 0.06 -5.10
CA ALA A 21 21.77 -0.96 -4.70
C ALA A 21 21.82 -1.23 -3.19
N SER A 22 23.01 -1.30 -2.61
CA SER A 22 23.20 -1.48 -1.17
C SER A 22 22.63 -0.31 -0.37
N ARG A 23 22.94 0.93 -0.77
CA ARG A 23 22.38 2.15 -0.15
C ARG A 23 20.86 2.18 -0.25
N GLY A 24 20.31 1.89 -1.44
CA GLY A 24 18.87 1.82 -1.66
C GLY A 24 18.20 0.74 -0.81
N GLY A 25 18.81 -0.45 -0.72
CA GLY A 25 18.32 -1.56 0.11
C GLY A 25 18.31 -1.22 1.60
N ARG A 26 19.38 -0.59 2.09
CA ARG A 26 19.48 -0.12 3.48
C ARG A 26 18.43 0.93 3.81
N ALA A 27 18.32 1.97 2.97
CA ALA A 27 17.34 3.03 3.15
C ALA A 27 15.89 2.51 3.09
N SER A 28 15.59 1.61 2.15
CA SER A 28 14.29 0.95 2.05
C SER A 28 14.00 0.09 3.28
N GLY A 29 14.99 -0.70 3.74
CA GLY A 29 14.87 -1.49 4.97
C GLY A 29 14.62 -0.64 6.21
N GLU A 30 15.33 0.48 6.34
CA GLU A 30 15.11 1.45 7.42
C GLU A 30 13.71 2.06 7.37
N SER A 31 13.26 2.50 6.19
CA SER A 31 11.89 3.01 5.99
C SER A 31 10.84 1.97 6.36
N ARG A 32 11.02 0.70 5.98
CA ARG A 32 10.12 -0.40 6.32
C ARG A 32 10.07 -0.65 7.83
N ARG A 33 11.22 -0.65 8.51
CA ARG A 33 11.30 -0.78 9.97
C ARG A 33 10.58 0.37 10.65
N ARG A 34 10.88 1.62 10.29
CA ARG A 34 10.20 2.81 10.82
C ARG A 34 8.68 2.75 10.64
N LYS A 35 8.20 2.33 9.46
CA LYS A 35 6.75 2.15 9.21
C LYS A 35 6.14 1.04 10.05
N ARG A 36 6.88 -0.03 10.36
CA ARG A 36 6.42 -1.10 11.24
C ARG A 36 6.33 -0.61 12.68
N ASP A 37 7.38 0.02 13.19
CA ASP A 37 7.43 0.53 14.57
C ASP A 37 6.33 1.57 14.81
N MET A 38 6.05 2.42 13.81
CA MET A 38 4.93 3.37 13.84
C MET A 38 3.57 2.67 13.86
N ARG A 39 3.38 1.60 13.07
CA ARG A 39 2.16 0.79 13.10
C ARG A 39 1.95 0.17 14.48
N GLU A 40 2.99 -0.43 15.05
CA GLU A 40 2.95 -1.02 16.40
C GLU A 40 2.60 0.05 17.45
N THR A 41 3.20 1.24 17.35
CA THR A 41 2.92 2.37 18.25
C THR A 41 1.46 2.82 18.15
N PHE A 42 0.95 3.03 16.94
CA PHE A 42 -0.44 3.45 16.76
C PHE A 42 -1.43 2.37 17.19
N SER A 43 -1.16 1.08 16.92
CA SER A 43 -1.99 -0.02 17.43
C SER A 43 -2.08 0.04 18.96
N ALA A 44 -0.95 0.21 19.66
CA ALA A 44 -0.94 0.32 21.10
C ALA A 44 -1.76 1.52 21.61
N LEU A 45 -1.62 2.69 20.96
CA LEU A 45 -2.41 3.89 21.31
C LEU A 45 -3.91 3.70 21.07
N LEU A 46 -4.27 3.02 19.98
CA LEU A 46 -5.66 2.77 19.59
C LEU A 46 -6.37 1.80 20.56
N ASP A 47 -5.63 0.87 21.16
CA ASP A 47 -6.13 -0.09 22.15
C ASP A 47 -6.25 0.49 23.58
N MET A 48 -5.68 1.67 23.85
CA MET A 48 -5.79 2.30 25.16
C MET A 48 -7.22 2.77 25.48
N PRO A 49 -7.67 2.70 26.75
CA PRO A 49 -8.89 3.35 27.21
C PRO A 49 -8.82 4.88 27.02
N LEU A 50 -9.91 5.49 26.58
CA LEU A 50 -10.01 6.94 26.38
C LEU A 50 -10.04 7.71 27.71
N SER A 51 -10.51 7.07 28.78
CA SER A 51 -10.59 7.64 30.13
C SER A 51 -10.19 6.60 31.18
N PRO A 52 -9.87 7.02 32.41
CA PRO A 52 -9.64 6.08 33.51
C PRO A 52 -10.87 5.21 33.81
N GLY A 53 -10.66 3.99 34.28
CA GLY A 53 -11.73 3.08 34.72
C GLY A 53 -12.03 1.95 33.73
N LYS A 54 -13.12 1.21 34.00
CA LYS A 54 -13.52 0.05 33.18
C LYS A 54 -14.09 0.49 31.83
N LEU A 55 -13.82 -0.30 30.80
CA LEU A 55 -14.44 -0.14 29.47
C LEU A 55 -15.93 -0.48 29.53
N SER A 56 -16.69 0.06 28.58
CA SER A 56 -18.13 -0.15 28.45
C SER A 56 -18.47 -1.53 27.90
N ASP A 57 -19.47 -2.17 28.50
CA ASP A 57 -20.12 -3.39 27.98
C ASP A 57 -21.39 -3.08 27.16
N ALA A 58 -21.61 -1.82 26.78
CA ALA A 58 -22.82 -1.42 26.09
C ALA A 58 -22.93 -2.09 24.70
N LYS A 59 -24.13 -2.59 24.38
CA LYS A 59 -24.42 -3.29 23.12
C LYS A 59 -25.09 -2.43 22.06
N THR A 60 -25.32 -1.15 22.36
CA THR A 60 -25.97 -0.19 21.45
C THR A 60 -25.12 1.07 21.34
N ILE A 61 -25.18 1.72 20.17
CA ILE A 61 -24.50 3.00 19.93
C ILE A 61 -24.96 4.08 20.93
N SER A 62 -26.26 4.12 21.22
CA SER A 62 -26.82 5.04 22.23
C SER A 62 -26.23 4.77 23.62
N GLY A 63 -26.06 3.49 23.99
CA GLY A 63 -25.52 3.06 25.28
C GLY A 63 -24.03 3.32 25.47
N LEU A 64 -23.27 3.57 24.39
CA LEU A 64 -21.86 3.97 24.46
C LEU A 64 -21.67 5.46 24.78
N THR A 65 -22.73 6.27 24.69
CA THR A 65 -22.64 7.71 24.93
C THR A 65 -22.20 8.02 26.36
N GLY A 66 -21.09 8.75 26.50
CA GLY A 66 -20.53 9.12 27.81
C GLY A 66 -19.93 7.93 28.58
N LYS A 67 -19.71 6.79 27.94
CA LYS A 67 -19.02 5.63 28.54
C LYS A 67 -17.57 5.59 28.09
N ASN A 68 -16.74 4.98 28.93
CA ASN A 68 -15.34 4.77 28.60
C ASN A 68 -15.21 3.65 27.55
N VAL A 69 -14.46 3.93 26.50
CA VAL A 69 -14.21 3.05 25.35
C VAL A 69 -12.75 3.18 24.97
N THR A 70 -12.22 2.31 24.12
CA THR A 70 -10.87 2.50 23.59
C THR A 70 -10.81 3.71 22.64
N VAL A 71 -9.61 4.23 22.38
CA VAL A 71 -9.42 5.31 21.41
C VAL A 71 -9.94 4.90 20.02
N ALA A 72 -9.66 3.67 19.57
CA ALA A 72 -10.19 3.14 18.32
C ALA A 72 -11.73 3.14 18.28
N GLN A 73 -12.37 2.66 19.36
CA GLN A 73 -13.82 2.61 19.46
C GLN A 73 -14.43 4.02 19.46
N ALA A 74 -13.79 4.99 20.12
CA ALA A 74 -14.24 6.39 20.13
C ALA A 74 -14.19 7.02 18.73
N ILE A 75 -13.11 6.81 17.99
CA ILE A 75 -12.96 7.29 16.60
C ILE A 75 -14.03 6.66 15.72
N ALA A 76 -14.20 5.33 15.79
CA ALA A 76 -15.20 4.61 15.01
C ALA A 76 -16.63 5.09 15.33
N LEU A 77 -16.94 5.31 16.61
CA LEU A 77 -18.22 5.85 17.06
C LEU A 77 -18.48 7.25 16.49
N GLN A 78 -17.47 8.13 16.52
CA GLN A 78 -17.59 9.48 15.99
C GLN A 78 -17.79 9.49 14.47
N MET A 79 -17.02 8.70 13.74
CA MET A 79 -17.18 8.57 12.28
C MET A 79 -18.56 7.99 11.93
N THR A 80 -19.04 7.01 12.69
CA THR A 80 -20.38 6.44 12.50
C THR A 80 -21.47 7.49 12.72
N ARG A 81 -21.35 8.32 13.76
CA ARG A 81 -22.29 9.42 14.03
C ARG A 81 -22.32 10.43 12.89
N GLN A 82 -21.16 10.89 12.44
CA GLN A 82 -21.05 11.82 11.32
C GLN A 82 -21.65 11.22 10.03
N ALA A 83 -21.41 9.93 9.77
CA ALA A 83 -22.02 9.23 8.64
C ALA A 83 -23.55 9.20 8.74
N MET A 84 -24.10 8.92 9.94
CA MET A 84 -25.55 8.94 10.19
C MET A 84 -26.16 10.33 10.01
N GLU A 85 -25.39 11.38 10.27
CA GLU A 85 -25.78 12.78 10.06
C GLU A 85 -25.65 13.23 8.59
N GLY A 86 -25.12 12.37 7.71
CA GLY A 86 -25.02 12.61 6.27
C GLY A 86 -23.63 12.99 5.76
N ASP A 87 -22.57 12.90 6.57
CA ASP A 87 -21.20 13.10 6.09
C ASP A 87 -20.77 11.95 5.18
N VAL A 88 -20.69 12.23 3.88
CA VAL A 88 -20.32 11.27 2.85
C VAL A 88 -18.90 10.74 3.02
N ARG A 89 -17.95 11.56 3.51
CA ARG A 89 -16.57 11.11 3.73
C ARG A 89 -16.48 10.18 4.93
N ALA A 90 -17.21 10.49 6.00
CA ALA A 90 -17.31 9.59 7.14
C ALA A 90 -17.99 8.27 6.76
N ALA A 91 -19.06 8.33 5.95
CA ALA A 91 -19.72 7.14 5.41
C ALA A 91 -18.76 6.30 4.54
N GLN A 92 -17.97 6.94 3.68
CA GLN A 92 -16.93 6.27 2.90
C GLN A 92 -15.87 5.61 3.81
N PHE A 93 -15.37 6.33 4.81
CA PHE A 93 -14.39 5.79 5.76
C PHE A 93 -14.91 4.56 6.49
N VAL A 94 -16.15 4.60 6.99
CA VAL A 94 -16.81 3.46 7.67
C VAL A 94 -16.98 2.28 6.71
N ARG A 95 -17.45 2.54 5.48
CA ARG A 95 -17.57 1.51 4.44
C ARG A 95 -16.23 0.86 4.13
N ASP A 96 -15.20 1.65 3.87
CA ASP A 96 -13.90 1.14 3.45
C ASP A 96 -13.20 0.37 4.60
N THR A 97 -13.33 0.86 5.83
CA THR A 97 -12.77 0.21 7.03
C THR A 97 -13.50 -1.08 7.41
N SER A 98 -14.80 -1.20 7.09
CA SER A 98 -15.58 -2.43 7.30
C SER A 98 -15.32 -3.51 6.23
N GLY A 99 -14.40 -3.25 5.29
CA GLY A 99 -14.10 -4.17 4.19
C GLY A 99 -15.13 -4.13 3.06
N GLN A 100 -16.05 -3.17 3.07
CA GLN A 100 -17.06 -2.97 2.02
C GLN A 100 -16.59 -2.00 0.93
N ALA A 101 -15.29 -1.74 0.84
CA ALA A 101 -14.73 -0.94 -0.25
C ALA A 101 -15.04 -1.63 -1.59
N PRO A 102 -15.54 -0.89 -2.61
CA PRO A 102 -15.70 -1.43 -3.95
C PRO A 102 -14.37 -2.01 -4.44
N THR A 103 -14.40 -3.21 -5.01
CA THR A 103 -13.23 -3.74 -5.71
C THR A 103 -12.92 -2.81 -6.87
N THR A 104 -11.83 -2.06 -6.75
CA THR A 104 -11.33 -1.27 -7.86
C THR A 104 -10.75 -2.28 -8.85
N GLN A 105 -11.54 -2.66 -9.86
CA GLN A 105 -11.00 -3.34 -11.02
C GLN A 105 -10.10 -2.32 -11.71
N VAL A 106 -8.79 -2.47 -11.52
CA VAL A 106 -7.82 -1.74 -12.31
C VAL A 106 -7.88 -2.36 -13.69
N GLU A 107 -8.65 -1.76 -14.60
CA GLU A 107 -8.49 -2.03 -16.02
C GLU A 107 -7.04 -1.72 -16.37
N VAL A 108 -6.27 -2.78 -16.66
CA VAL A 108 -4.97 -2.65 -17.30
C VAL A 108 -5.24 -2.18 -18.73
N SER A 109 -5.45 -0.87 -18.89
CA SER A 109 -5.52 -0.25 -20.20
C SER A 109 -4.16 -0.41 -20.90
N ALA A 110 -4.23 -0.81 -22.17
CA ALA A 110 -3.15 -1.25 -23.04
C ALA A 110 -1.86 -0.40 -22.93
N PRO A 111 -0.75 -1.03 -22.51
CA PRO A 111 0.29 -1.38 -23.50
C PRO A 111 0.87 -2.78 -23.27
N ALA A 112 0.19 -3.63 -22.51
CA ALA A 112 0.68 -4.98 -22.21
C ALA A 112 0.69 -5.90 -23.43
N SER A 113 -0.24 -5.72 -24.39
CA SER A 113 -0.29 -6.53 -25.62
C SER A 113 0.83 -6.18 -26.59
N GLU A 114 1.18 -4.90 -26.70
CA GLU A 114 2.24 -4.38 -27.58
C GLU A 114 3.61 -4.76 -27.03
N ALA A 115 3.81 -4.62 -25.71
CA ALA A 115 5.01 -5.11 -25.03
C ALA A 115 5.15 -6.64 -25.13
N ALA A 116 4.05 -7.39 -25.03
CA ALA A 116 4.07 -8.84 -25.20
C ALA A 116 4.34 -9.28 -26.65
N ALA A 117 3.91 -8.50 -27.65
CA ALA A 117 4.20 -8.76 -29.05
C ALA A 117 5.68 -8.51 -29.38
N ALA A 118 6.23 -7.39 -28.93
CA ALA A 118 7.65 -7.08 -29.09
C ALA A 118 8.56 -8.13 -28.42
N PHE A 119 8.19 -8.58 -27.22
CA PHE A 119 8.95 -9.62 -26.50
C PHE A 119 8.92 -10.98 -27.21
N ARG A 120 7.78 -11.36 -27.83
CA ARG A 120 7.67 -12.59 -28.62
C ARG A 120 8.50 -12.53 -29.90
N ASP A 121 8.53 -11.38 -30.57
CA ASP A 121 9.33 -11.17 -31.78
C ASP A 121 10.83 -11.27 -31.46
N GLU A 122 11.26 -10.66 -30.36
CA GLU A 122 12.64 -10.71 -29.88
C GLU A 122 13.07 -12.13 -29.45
N LEU A 123 12.19 -12.88 -28.77
CA LEU A 123 12.42 -14.29 -28.45
C LEU A 123 12.54 -15.16 -29.71
N SER A 124 11.73 -14.88 -30.74
CA SER A 124 11.78 -15.65 -31.99
C SER A 124 13.10 -15.43 -32.75
N ARG A 125 13.64 -14.20 -32.72
CA ARG A 125 14.98 -13.89 -33.25
C ARG A 125 16.10 -14.56 -32.46
N ALA A 126 15.97 -14.59 -31.13
CA ALA A 126 16.96 -15.22 -30.27
C ALA A 126 16.95 -16.76 -30.38
N MET A 127 15.82 -17.37 -30.74
CA MET A 127 15.64 -18.82 -30.83
C MET A 127 15.65 -19.38 -32.27
N GLY A 128 15.88 -18.55 -33.30
CA GLY A 128 15.63 -18.90 -34.70
C GLY A 128 16.82 -18.82 -35.66
N ALA A 129 18.05 -19.07 -35.20
CA ALA A 129 19.25 -19.03 -36.07
C ALA A 129 20.12 -20.31 -36.01
N ASP A 130 19.52 -21.50 -35.82
CA ASP A 130 20.24 -22.79 -35.81
C ASP A 130 19.54 -23.87 -36.66
N SER A 131 19.10 -23.54 -37.87
CA SER A 131 18.72 -24.57 -38.85
C SER A 131 18.98 -24.15 -40.30
N ASN A 132 20.25 -24.22 -40.72
CA ASN A 132 20.63 -24.66 -42.07
C ASN A 132 22.16 -24.67 -42.22
N ALA A 133 22.77 -25.79 -41.84
CA ALA A 133 24.13 -26.15 -42.24
C ALA A 133 24.26 -27.68 -42.29
N GLU A 134 23.40 -28.35 -43.07
CA GLU A 134 23.68 -29.70 -43.59
C GLU A 134 23.14 -29.83 -45.01
N SER A 135 24.05 -29.65 -45.98
CA SER A 135 24.05 -30.33 -47.28
C SER A 135 25.43 -30.20 -47.90
#